data_AF-A0A7Y5R8H7-F1
#
_entry.id   AF-A0A7Y5R8H7-F1
#
_cell.length_a   1.000
_cell.length_b   1.000
_cell.length_c   1.000
_cell.angle_alpha   90.00
_cell.angle_beta   90.00
_cell.angle_gamma   90.00
#
_symmetry.space_group_name_H-M   'P 1'
#
loop_
_entity.id
_entity.type
_entity.pdbx_description
1 polymer ?
#
loop_
_entity_poly.entity_id
_entity_poly.type
_entity_poly.pdbx_seq_one_letter_code
_entity_poly.pdbx_strand_id
1 'polypeptide(L)'
;MTNFEYAVFISYRNSRFKENGLLSYFARQLNEALERIIDAYLYEDIGRDNNNFMVFLDEKIIQGGDWIVREVSEGLCKSVCWVLVFTRNYLGGSLFCASELKGMIELQNHRKRQMNNA
;
A
#
# COMPACT_ATOMS: atom_id res chain seq x y z
N MET A 1 3.77 -17.09 11.03
CA MET A 1 2.82 -15.97 10.88
C MET A 1 3.58 -14.83 10.22
N THR A 2 3.04 -14.20 9.18
CA THR A 2 3.58 -12.94 8.66
C THR A 2 3.47 -11.90 9.77
N ASN A 3 4.59 -11.36 10.23
CA ASN A 3 4.56 -10.18 11.09
C ASN A 3 4.14 -9.00 10.22
N PHE A 4 3.04 -8.35 10.61
CA PHE A 4 2.62 -7.12 9.96
C PHE A 4 3.56 -5.99 10.38
N GLU A 5 4.08 -5.25 9.40
CA GLU A 5 4.96 -4.10 9.60
C GLU A 5 4.22 -2.78 9.32
N TYR A 6 3.11 -2.85 8.59
CA TYR A 6 2.30 -1.70 8.24
C TYR A 6 0.83 -1.95 8.60
N ALA A 7 0.15 -0.91 9.03
CA ALA A 7 -1.30 -0.95 9.23
C ALA A 7 -2.01 -0.93 7.87
N VAL A 8 -1.58 -0.05 6.97
CA VAL A 8 -2.27 0.22 5.70
C VAL A 8 -1.27 0.36 4.58
N PHE A 9 -1.59 -0.26 3.44
CA PHE A 9 -0.96 0.03 2.16
C PHE A 9 -1.95 0.77 1.25
N ILE A 10 -1.54 1.94 0.75
CA ILE A 10 -2.34 2.75 -0.18
C ILE A 10 -1.82 2.53 -1.59
N SER A 11 -2.68 1.97 -2.45
CA SER A 11 -2.41 1.84 -3.88
C SER A 11 -3.26 2.81 -4.68
N TYR A 12 -2.60 3.54 -5.56
CA TYR A 12 -3.22 4.51 -6.43
C TYR A 12 -2.40 4.62 -7.72
N ARG A 13 -3.02 5.17 -8.78
CA ARG A 13 -2.29 5.37 -10.03
C ARG A 13 -1.33 6.55 -9.90
N ASN A 14 -0.04 6.27 -9.72
CA ASN A 14 0.98 7.30 -9.84
C ASN A 14 1.18 7.70 -11.31
N SER A 15 0.79 8.92 -11.66
CA SER A 15 1.12 9.49 -12.96
C SER A 15 2.58 9.96 -12.93
N ARG A 16 3.51 9.08 -13.30
CA ARG A 16 4.98 9.29 -13.44
C ARG A 16 5.43 10.57 -14.20
N PHE A 17 4.51 11.40 -14.70
CA PHE A 17 4.78 12.55 -15.57
C PHE A 17 4.18 13.88 -15.10
N LYS A 18 3.54 13.94 -13.93
CA LYS A 18 3.11 15.21 -13.34
C LYS A 18 3.40 15.19 -11.85
N GLU A 19 4.53 15.73 -11.45
CA GLU A 19 4.98 15.88 -10.04
C GLU A 19 3.98 16.63 -9.13
N ASN A 20 2.83 17.09 -9.63
CA ASN A 20 1.77 17.75 -8.86
C ASN A 20 0.36 17.40 -9.36
N GLY A 21 0.09 16.13 -9.65
CA GLY A 21 -1.26 15.67 -9.97
C GLY A 21 -2.20 15.74 -8.75
N LEU A 22 -3.47 16.12 -8.97
CA LEU A 22 -4.51 16.13 -7.93
C LEU A 22 -4.64 14.78 -7.22
N LEU A 23 -4.42 13.68 -7.95
CA LEU A 23 -4.48 12.32 -7.40
C LEU A 23 -3.33 12.03 -6.43
N SER A 24 -2.10 12.43 -6.76
CA SER A 24 -0.95 12.34 -5.84
C SER A 24 -1.13 13.23 -4.62
N TYR A 25 -1.68 14.43 -4.80
CA TYR A 25 -2.03 15.30 -3.66
C TYR A 25 -3.09 14.66 -2.75
N PHE A 26 -4.14 14.06 -3.33
CA PHE A 26 -5.15 13.33 -2.58
C PHE A 26 -4.55 12.12 -1.85
N ALA A 27 -3.71 11.33 -2.51
CA ALA A 27 -3.08 10.14 -1.92
C ALA A 27 -2.17 10.51 -0.74
N ARG A 28 -1.43 11.63 -0.82
CA ARG A 28 -0.64 12.16 0.30
C ARG A 28 -1.50 12.62 1.46
N GLN A 29 -2.56 13.39 1.21
CA GLN A 29 -3.49 13.78 2.28
C GLN A 29 -4.15 12.58 2.96
N LEU A 30 -4.51 11.56 2.18
CA LEU A 30 -5.05 10.31 2.71
C LEU A 30 -4.01 9.58 3.58
N ASN A 31 -2.75 9.49 3.12
CA ASN A 31 -1.65 8.92 3.89
C ASN A 31 -1.47 9.67 5.23
N GLU A 32 -1.37 10.99 5.21
CA GLU A 32 -1.20 11.81 6.42
C GLU A 32 -2.37 11.68 7.40
N ALA A 33 -3.61 11.67 6.89
CA ALA A 33 -4.80 11.53 7.73
C ALA A 33 -4.87 10.15 8.39
N LEU A 34 -4.59 9.09 7.63
CA LEU A 34 -4.57 7.72 8.16
C LEU A 34 -3.42 7.53 9.14
N GLU A 35 -2.23 8.03 8.83
CA GLU A 35 -1.07 7.94 9.72
C GLU A 35 -1.39 8.52 11.09
N ARG A 36 -1.92 9.75 11.15
CA ARG A 36 -2.28 10.41 12.42
C ARG A 36 -3.29 9.63 13.25
N ILE A 37 -4.32 9.08 12.60
CA ILE A 37 -5.36 8.33 13.29
C ILE A 37 -4.79 7.00 13.79
N ILE A 38 -4.14 6.24 12.90
CA ILE A 38 -3.60 4.92 13.22
C ILE A 38 -2.53 5.02 14.29
N ASP A 39 -1.67 6.03 14.22
CA ASP A 39 -0.64 6.26 15.23
C ASP A 39 -1.25 6.49 16.62
N ALA A 40 -2.38 7.20 16.70
CA ALA A 40 -3.08 7.41 17.97
C ALA A 40 -3.69 6.14 18.57
N TYR A 41 -3.93 5.09 17.77
CA TYR A 41 -4.66 3.88 18.21
C TYR A 41 -3.82 2.60 18.22
N LEU A 42 -2.83 2.47 17.33
CA LEU A 42 -2.12 1.21 17.04
C LEU A 42 -0.60 1.32 17.24
N TYR A 43 -0.11 2.40 17.88
CA TYR A 43 1.31 2.62 18.12
C TYR A 43 2.01 1.45 18.79
N GLU A 44 1.34 0.75 19.72
CA GLU A 44 1.91 -0.36 20.49
C GLU A 44 1.74 -1.73 19.80
N ASP A 45 0.78 -1.85 18.87
CA ASP A 45 0.37 -3.14 18.28
C ASP A 45 1.12 -3.49 16.98
N ILE A 46 1.65 -2.48 16.28
CA ILE A 46 2.35 -2.66 15.01
C ILE A 46 3.80 -2.23 15.19
N GLY A 47 4.72 -3.16 14.92
CA GLY A 47 6.15 -2.87 14.94
C GLY A 47 6.49 -1.88 13.83
N ARG A 48 6.77 -0.63 14.19
CA ARG A 48 7.25 0.39 13.24
C ARG A 48 8.54 -0.10 12.58
N ASP A 49 8.66 0.09 11.27
CA ASP A 49 9.94 -0.14 10.57
C ASP A 49 10.99 0.92 10.98
N ASN A 50 12.23 0.73 10.54
CA ASN A 50 13.35 1.66 10.79
C ASN A 50 13.15 3.06 10.16
N ASN A 51 12.10 3.27 9.34
CA ASN A 51 11.70 4.53 8.74
C ASN A 51 10.44 5.15 9.38
N ASN A 52 9.87 4.52 10.42
CA ASN A 52 8.87 5.09 11.34
C ASN A 52 7.46 5.33 10.76
N PHE A 53 7.03 4.57 9.74
CA PHE A 53 5.71 4.76 9.09
C PHE A 53 4.74 3.60 9.32
N MET A 54 3.51 3.90 9.74
CA MET A 54 2.42 2.92 9.87
C MET A 54 1.62 2.75 8.56
N VAL A 55 1.61 3.76 7.69
CA VAL A 55 0.92 3.77 6.41
C VAL A 55 1.93 3.82 5.27
N PHE A 56 1.95 2.76 4.48
CA PHE A 56 2.79 2.62 3.30
C PHE A 56 2.13 3.27 2.09
N LEU A 57 2.83 4.22 1.47
CA LEU A 57 2.41 4.91 0.25
C LEU A 57 3.43 4.64 -0.86
N ASP A 58 2.93 4.15 -2.00
CA ASP A 58 3.72 3.75 -3.17
C ASP A 58 4.64 4.87 -3.74
N GLU A 59 4.38 6.15 -3.44
CA GLU A 59 5.25 7.28 -3.85
C GLU A 59 6.68 7.23 -3.30
N LYS A 60 6.89 6.61 -2.12
CA LYS A 60 8.19 6.64 -1.43
C LYS A 60 9.27 5.74 -2.05
N ILE A 61 8.92 4.95 -3.08
CA ILE A 61 9.74 3.85 -3.63
C ILE A 61 10.34 4.17 -5.02
N ILE A 62 9.97 5.31 -5.60
CA ILE A 62 10.21 5.59 -7.02
C ILE A 62 11.59 6.21 -7.26
N GLN A 63 12.66 5.48 -6.91
CA GLN A 63 14.03 5.84 -7.31
C GLN A 63 14.82 4.71 -8.02
N GLY A 64 14.32 3.47 -8.16
CA GLY A 64 15.13 2.41 -8.81
C GLY A 64 14.32 1.30 -9.50
N GLY A 65 14.49 1.16 -10.82
CA GLY A 65 13.70 0.30 -11.73
C GLY A 65 13.44 -1.16 -11.32
N ASP A 66 14.33 -1.80 -10.54
CA ASP A 66 14.18 -3.20 -10.10
C ASP A 66 13.84 -3.35 -8.60
N TRP A 67 14.11 -2.33 -7.79
CA TRP A 67 13.81 -2.31 -6.35
C TRP A 67 12.30 -2.09 -6.09
N ILE A 68 11.63 -1.44 -7.04
CA ILE A 68 10.21 -1.09 -7.01
C ILE A 68 9.30 -2.30 -6.79
N VAL A 69 9.55 -3.42 -7.46
CA VAL A 69 8.65 -4.59 -7.36
C VAL A 69 8.77 -5.26 -5.98
N ARG A 70 9.97 -5.26 -5.39
CA ARG A 70 10.19 -5.91 -4.10
C ARG A 70 9.59 -5.11 -2.95
N GLU A 71 9.86 -3.81 -2.90
CA GLU A 71 9.38 -2.93 -1.82
C GLU A 71 7.85 -2.81 -1.82
N VAL A 72 7.23 -2.75 -3.01
CA VAL A 72 5.78 -2.72 -3.16
C VAL A 72 5.15 -4.05 -2.76
N SER A 73 5.77 -5.16 -3.14
CA SER A 73 5.31 -6.50 -2.71
C SER A 73 5.46 -6.70 -1.21
N GLU A 74 6.53 -6.17 -0.61
CA GLU A 74 6.72 -6.18 0.84
C GLU A 74 5.67 -5.34 1.56
N GLY A 75 5.44 -4.10 1.12
CA GLY A 75 4.37 -3.24 1.63
C GLY A 75 3.00 -3.92 1.54
N LEU A 76 2.69 -4.54 0.40
CA LEU A 76 1.45 -5.28 0.18
C LEU A 76 1.33 -6.50 1.11
N CYS A 77 2.35 -7.34 1.22
CA CYS A 77 2.32 -8.57 2.01
C CYS A 77 2.34 -8.32 3.52
N LYS A 78 3.03 -7.27 3.96
CA LYS A 78 3.25 -6.94 5.37
C LYS A 78 2.24 -5.92 5.91
N SER A 79 1.28 -5.49 5.09
CA SER A 79 0.16 -4.65 5.53
C SER A 79 -1.01 -5.47 6.07
N VAL A 80 -1.62 -4.96 7.13
CA VAL A 80 -2.87 -5.50 7.70
C VAL A 80 -4.01 -5.30 6.71
N CYS A 81 -4.18 -4.09 6.17
CA CYS A 81 -5.20 -3.79 5.17
C CYS A 81 -4.67 -2.98 3.97
N TRP A 82 -5.49 -2.95 2.91
CA TRP A 82 -5.20 -2.23 1.66
C TRP A 82 -6.29 -1.22 1.36
N VAL A 83 -5.89 0.00 0.99
CA VAL A 83 -6.78 1.05 0.50
C VAL A 83 -6.48 1.32 -0.96
N LEU A 84 -7.50 1.11 -1.81
CA LEU A 84 -7.40 1.28 -3.25
C LEU A 84 -8.05 2.61 -3.66
N VAL A 85 -7.26 3.55 -4.20
CA VAL A 85 -7.80 4.79 -4.76
C VAL A 85 -8.19 4.54 -6.22
N PHE A 86 -9.36 3.95 -6.42
CA PHE A 86 -9.85 3.57 -7.72
C PHE A 86 -10.33 4.80 -8.52
N THR A 87 -9.70 5.06 -9.66
CA THR A 87 -10.09 6.13 -10.58
C THR A 87 -10.49 5.55 -11.95
N ARG A 88 -11.18 6.34 -12.77
CA ARG A 88 -11.61 5.89 -14.13
C ARG A 88 -10.46 5.32 -14.96
N ASN A 89 -9.26 5.84 -14.77
CA ASN A 89 -8.07 5.43 -15.50
C ASN A 89 -7.17 4.51 -14.68
N TYR A 90 -7.61 3.93 -13.57
CA TYR A 90 -6.76 3.11 -12.70
C TYR A 90 -6.03 1.99 -13.46
N LEU A 91 -6.76 1.26 -14.32
CA LEU A 91 -6.24 0.17 -15.15
C LEU A 91 -5.75 0.63 -16.54
N GLY A 92 -5.86 1.93 -16.85
CA GLY A 92 -5.62 2.45 -18.20
C GLY A 92 -4.13 2.56 -18.55
N GLY A 93 -3.50 1.45 -18.97
CA GLY A 93 -2.15 1.45 -19.54
C GLY A 93 -0.99 1.34 -18.56
N SER A 94 -1.25 1.03 -17.28
CA SER A 94 -0.21 0.67 -16.30
C SER A 94 -0.38 -0.80 -15.92
N LEU A 95 0.50 -1.67 -16.42
CA LEU A 95 0.57 -3.07 -15.99
C LEU A 95 0.81 -3.17 -14.48
N PHE A 96 1.42 -2.15 -13.88
CA PHE A 96 1.75 -2.11 -12.46
C PHE A 96 0.50 -2.09 -11.55
N CYS A 97 -0.42 -1.13 -11.74
CA CYS A 97 -1.63 -1.05 -10.91
C CYS A 97 -2.54 -2.27 -11.06
N ALA A 98 -2.55 -2.91 -12.23
CA ALA A 98 -3.27 -4.16 -12.47
C ALA A 98 -2.63 -5.34 -11.73
N SER A 99 -1.29 -5.42 -11.75
CA SER A 99 -0.53 -6.44 -11.00
C SER A 99 -0.68 -6.29 -9.49
N GLU A 100 -0.65 -5.07 -8.96
CA GLU A 100 -0.91 -4.81 -7.53
C GLU A 100 -2.30 -5.27 -7.11
N LEU A 101 -3.33 -4.87 -7.86
CA LEU A 101 -4.71 -5.28 -7.58
C LEU A 101 -4.86 -6.81 -7.61
N LYS A 102 -4.24 -7.46 -8.61
CA LYS A 102 -4.22 -8.93 -8.68
C LYS A 102 -3.54 -9.53 -7.45
N GLY A 103 -2.37 -9.01 -7.06
CA GLY A 103 -1.64 -9.46 -5.87
C GLY A 103 -2.45 -9.31 -4.58
N MET A 104 -3.15 -8.19 -4.41
CA MET A 104 -4.04 -7.98 -3.27
C MET A 104 -5.16 -9.02 -3.21
N ILE A 105 -5.83 -9.28 -4.35
CA ILE A 105 -6.93 -10.25 -4.43
C ILE A 105 -6.43 -11.66 -4.13
N GLU A 106 -5.30 -12.05 -4.72
CA GLU A 106 -4.70 -13.38 -4.49
C GLU A 106 -4.30 -13.57 -3.02
N LEU A 107 -3.66 -12.57 -2.42
CA LEU A 107 -3.27 -12.61 -1.03
C LEU A 107 -4.46 -12.60 -0.08
N GLN A 108 -5.51 -11.83 -0.36
CA GLN A 108 -6.76 -11.84 0.41
C GLN A 108 -7.39 -13.23 0.37
N ASN A 109 -7.48 -13.84 -0.80
CA ASN A 109 -8.02 -15.19 -0.95
C ASN A 109 -7.18 -16.23 -0.21
N HIS A 110 -5.85 -16.09 -0.25
CA HIS A 110 -4.95 -16.94 0.53
C HIS A 110 -5.19 -16.81 2.04
N ARG A 111 -5.25 -15.58 2.56
CA ARG A 111 -5.53 -15.30 3.99
C ARG A 111 -6.91 -15.85 4.41
N LYS A 112 -7.96 -15.65 3.60
CA LYS A 112 -9.30 -16.21 3.85
C LYS A 112 -9.29 -17.74 3.94
N ARG A 113 -8.56 -18.42 3.05
CA ARG A 113 -8.46 -19.89 3.08
C ARG A 113 -7.76 -20.38 4.34
N GLN A 114 -6.71 -19.68 4.79
CA GLN A 114 -6.04 -20.04 6.04
C GLN A 114 -6.96 -19.85 7.26
N MET A 115 -7.74 -18.77 7.30
CA MET A 115 -8.72 -18.53 8.37
C MET A 115 -9.84 -19.57 8.43
N ASN A 116 -10.32 -20.03 7.27
CA ASN A 116 -11.38 -21.04 7.21
C ASN A 116 -10.91 -22.46 7.57
N ASN A 117 -9.59 -22.68 7.61
CA ASN A 117 -8.95 -23.96 7.90
C ASN A 117 -8.27 -23.99 9.29
N ALA A 118 -8.35 -22.90 10.06
CA ALA A 118 -7.80 -22.75 11.40
C ALA A 118 -8.92 -22.83 12.44
#